data_AF-A0A2U1RN52-F1
#
_entry.id   AF-A0A2U1RN52-F1
#
_cell.length_a   1.000
_cell.length_b   1.000
_cell.length_c   1.000
_cell.angle_alpha   90.00
_cell.angle_beta   90.00
_cell.angle_gamma   90.00
#
_symmetry.space_group_name_H-M   'P 1'
#
loop_
_entity.id
_entity.type
_entity.pdbx_description
1 polymer ?
#
loop_
_entity_poly.entity_id
_entity_poly.type
_entity_poly.pdbx_seq_one_letter_code
_entity_poly.pdbx_strand_id
1 'polypeptide(L)'
;MDCATAKHKLLDQFRSVLDFCDIGRAFDRRLPEDVIAGAHRIRGRVYVVAMGKSATGMAEAFLTRCDIAPYAGVLADPALQGWSHPRFQTFEGGHPMPNRASLDAAATALSMMRGVTGDDLAIFLVSGGGSACFELPISDTMTLADLAGMNRALISGELTIVETNTIRKHVSAVKGGRLAVAAAPAQQLTLYISDVPRGHPSFVASGPSMPDDSTVQQMRGLVERYTLTSVLPNSIRALVDSGGVPETPKADHPAFQRAQWHKLLDNDDAVAAAVRFAEGTGWRPIVVELSDDTSASDAARILTQRAEDEVKGLDGTPVAVISGGELVSPVLGGGRGGRNQAFALESVEVIAGKQIAVLSAGTDGIDGNSGAAGAFADGTTLSRAEAAGLGIAIVREASDSHGFFDRLGDTIITGPTGINVRDVRIVLAW
;
A
#
# COMPACT_ATOMS: atom_id res chain seq x y z
N MET A 1 29.88 17.17 6.52
CA MET A 1 28.68 17.18 7.38
C MET A 1 28.98 16.31 8.59
N ASP A 2 28.35 16.48 9.75
CA ASP A 2 28.47 15.49 10.85
C ASP A 2 27.25 14.55 10.85
N CYS A 3 27.35 13.43 11.59
CA CYS A 3 26.30 12.41 11.61
C CYS A 3 24.98 12.93 12.23
N ALA A 4 25.06 13.83 13.22
CA ALA A 4 23.88 14.44 13.83
C ALA A 4 23.11 15.31 12.82
N THR A 5 23.84 16.10 12.01
CA THR A 5 23.26 16.91 10.93
C THR A 5 22.68 16.01 9.85
N ALA A 6 23.34 14.91 9.49
CA ALA A 6 22.83 13.94 8.53
C ALA A 6 21.50 13.32 9.00
N LYS A 7 21.39 12.94 10.28
CA LYS A 7 20.13 12.44 10.88
C LYS A 7 18.99 13.44 10.73
N HIS A 8 19.21 14.70 11.10
CA HIS A 8 18.18 15.74 10.99
C HIS A 8 17.74 15.95 9.54
N LYS A 9 18.69 16.06 8.60
CA LYS A 9 18.35 16.28 7.18
C LYS A 9 17.62 15.09 6.55
N LEU A 10 17.99 13.85 6.90
CA LEU A 10 17.29 12.66 6.43
C LEU A 10 15.86 12.58 6.99
N LEU A 11 15.67 12.94 8.27
CA LEU A 11 14.32 13.04 8.85
C LEU A 11 13.49 14.13 8.17
N ASP A 12 14.08 15.29 7.87
CA ASP A 12 13.41 16.37 7.14
C ASP A 12 13.06 15.96 5.71
N GLN A 13 13.94 15.20 5.05
CA GLN A 13 13.65 14.61 3.74
C GLN A 13 12.45 13.68 3.81
N PHE A 14 12.41 12.77 4.78
CA PHE A 14 11.29 11.85 4.93
C PHE A 14 9.99 12.57 5.30
N ARG A 15 10.04 13.60 6.16
CA ARG A 15 8.87 14.47 6.41
C ARG A 15 8.39 15.17 5.14
N SER A 16 9.30 15.67 4.31
CA SER A 16 8.96 16.27 3.02
C SER A 16 8.33 15.26 2.05
N VAL A 17 8.71 13.97 2.12
CA VAL A 17 8.05 12.89 1.39
C VAL A 17 6.61 12.72 1.87
N LEU A 18 6.40 12.60 3.18
CA LEU A 18 5.06 12.46 3.76
C LEU A 18 4.17 13.67 3.43
N ASP A 19 4.70 14.89 3.57
CA ASP A 19 3.99 16.13 3.22
C ASP A 19 3.63 16.20 1.73
N PHE A 20 4.47 15.65 0.86
CA PHE A 20 4.13 15.55 -0.56
C PHE A 20 3.02 14.53 -0.79
N CYS A 21 3.11 13.38 -0.12
CA CYS A 21 2.13 12.30 -0.21
C CYS A 21 0.85 12.53 0.58
N ASP A 22 0.68 13.69 1.23
CA ASP A 22 -0.59 14.08 1.84
C ASP A 22 -1.76 13.93 0.85
N ILE A 23 -2.85 13.31 1.32
CA ILE A 23 -4.01 12.98 0.47
C ILE A 23 -4.63 14.25 -0.07
N GLY A 24 -4.86 15.26 0.77
CA GLY A 24 -5.46 16.53 0.34
C GLY A 24 -4.66 17.17 -0.79
N ARG A 25 -3.34 17.30 -0.60
CA ARG A 25 -2.45 17.84 -1.61
C ARG A 25 -2.37 16.97 -2.86
N ALA A 26 -2.51 15.65 -2.74
CA ALA A 26 -2.57 14.77 -3.91
C ALA A 26 -3.83 15.03 -4.74
N PHE A 27 -4.98 15.24 -4.09
CA PHE A 27 -6.18 15.70 -4.77
C PHE A 27 -5.96 17.06 -5.44
N ASP A 28 -5.34 18.05 -4.76
CA ASP A 28 -5.07 19.36 -5.37
C ASP A 28 -4.21 19.27 -6.65
N ARG A 29 -3.28 18.32 -6.70
CA ARG A 29 -2.38 18.13 -7.84
C ARG A 29 -2.96 17.29 -8.97
N ARG A 30 -3.84 16.33 -8.65
CA ARG A 30 -4.22 15.24 -9.56
C ARG A 30 -5.72 15.12 -9.83
N LEU A 31 -6.57 15.78 -9.03
CA LEU A 31 -8.01 15.77 -9.27
C LEU A 31 -8.29 16.48 -10.61
N PRO A 32 -8.80 15.76 -11.63
CA PRO A 32 -8.95 16.36 -12.94
C PRO A 32 -10.01 17.48 -12.92
N GLU A 33 -9.71 18.64 -13.51
CA GLU A 33 -10.68 19.76 -13.57
C GLU A 33 -11.97 19.37 -14.32
N ASP A 34 -11.85 18.48 -15.31
CA ASP A 34 -12.96 17.90 -16.05
C ASP A 34 -13.81 16.94 -15.21
N VAL A 35 -13.24 16.30 -14.18
CA VAL A 35 -14.02 15.53 -13.20
C VAL A 35 -14.91 16.46 -12.38
N ILE A 36 -14.36 17.56 -11.86
CA ILE A 36 -15.12 18.54 -11.08
C ILE A 36 -16.20 19.18 -11.97
N ALA A 37 -15.80 19.68 -13.14
CA ALA A 37 -16.73 20.30 -14.10
C ALA A 37 -17.76 19.30 -14.65
N GLY A 38 -17.36 18.04 -14.84
CA GLY A 38 -18.22 16.95 -15.31
C GLY A 38 -19.27 16.57 -14.28
N ALA A 39 -18.90 16.50 -13.00
CA ALA A 39 -19.83 16.22 -11.91
C ALA A 39 -20.95 17.28 -11.83
N HIS A 40 -20.66 18.55 -12.09
CA HIS A 40 -21.68 19.61 -12.16
C HIS A 40 -22.62 19.50 -13.38
N ARG A 41 -22.25 18.69 -14.39
CA ARG A 41 -23.05 18.47 -15.61
C ARG A 41 -23.86 17.18 -15.58
N ILE A 42 -23.73 16.38 -14.51
CA ILE A 42 -24.49 15.15 -14.32
C ILE A 42 -25.97 15.48 -14.14
N ARG A 43 -26.83 14.75 -14.86
CA ARG A 43 -28.29 14.92 -14.80
C ARG A 43 -28.91 14.16 -13.63
N GLY A 44 -28.32 13.03 -13.27
CA GLY A 44 -28.71 12.18 -12.17
C GLY A 44 -28.02 12.54 -10.85
N ARG A 45 -27.71 11.51 -10.06
CA ARG A 45 -27.09 11.62 -8.75
C ARG A 45 -25.64 11.16 -8.79
N VAL A 46 -24.88 11.57 -7.77
CA VAL A 46 -23.52 11.09 -7.55
C VAL A 46 -23.50 10.06 -6.43
N TYR A 47 -22.88 8.91 -6.67
CA TYR A 47 -22.70 7.87 -5.68
C TYR A 47 -21.21 7.69 -5.38
N VAL A 48 -20.83 7.69 -4.11
CA VAL A 48 -19.43 7.58 -3.70
C VAL A 48 -19.22 6.29 -2.90
N VAL A 49 -18.31 5.44 -3.35
CA VAL A 49 -17.87 4.26 -2.59
C VAL A 49 -16.39 4.44 -2.24
N ALA A 50 -16.10 4.63 -0.96
CA ALA A 50 -14.74 4.78 -0.43
C ALA A 50 -14.32 3.51 0.31
N MET A 51 -13.13 2.98 0.01
CA MET A 51 -12.64 1.75 0.62
C MET A 51 -11.12 1.70 0.81
N GLY A 52 -10.69 1.11 1.92
CA GLY A 52 -9.28 0.93 2.29
C GLY A 52 -8.82 1.82 3.44
N LYS A 53 -7.54 1.71 3.80
CA LYS A 53 -6.91 2.41 4.93
C LYS A 53 -6.96 3.94 4.81
N SER A 54 -7.08 4.46 3.59
CA SER A 54 -7.16 5.90 3.32
C SER A 54 -8.57 6.34 2.93
N ALA A 55 -9.59 5.48 3.11
CA ALA A 55 -10.96 5.78 2.68
C ALA A 55 -11.50 7.06 3.32
N THR A 56 -11.29 7.24 4.63
CA THR A 56 -11.70 8.44 5.35
C THR A 56 -11.05 9.71 4.78
N GLY A 57 -9.71 9.74 4.71
CA GLY A 57 -8.98 10.90 4.20
C GLY A 57 -9.29 11.21 2.72
N MET A 58 -9.48 10.18 1.88
CA MET A 58 -9.88 10.36 0.49
C MET A 58 -11.30 10.93 0.37
N ALA A 59 -12.25 10.45 1.18
CA ALA A 59 -13.62 10.97 1.18
C ALA A 59 -13.67 12.43 1.64
N GLU A 60 -12.96 12.78 2.71
CA GLU A 60 -12.86 14.17 3.17
C GLU A 60 -12.23 15.09 2.13
N ALA A 61 -11.10 14.67 1.55
CA ALA A 61 -10.40 15.43 0.54
C ALA A 61 -11.27 15.68 -0.69
N PHE A 62 -11.99 14.65 -1.13
CA PHE A 62 -12.94 14.73 -2.24
C PHE A 62 -14.10 15.69 -1.91
N LEU A 63 -14.79 15.49 -0.79
CA LEU A 63 -15.97 16.30 -0.43
C LEU A 63 -15.63 17.77 -0.21
N THR A 64 -14.44 18.09 0.30
CA THR A 64 -14.00 19.48 0.50
C THR A 64 -13.73 20.22 -0.80
N ARG A 65 -13.40 19.49 -1.88
CA ARG A 65 -13.01 20.05 -3.19
C ARG A 65 -14.13 20.02 -4.22
N CYS A 66 -15.14 19.18 -3.98
CA CYS A 66 -16.20 18.92 -4.91
C CYS A 66 -17.53 19.41 -4.33
N ASP A 67 -18.01 20.57 -4.79
CA ASP A 67 -19.36 21.07 -4.47
C ASP A 67 -20.42 20.33 -5.30
N ILE A 68 -20.53 19.03 -5.07
CA ILE A 68 -21.42 18.14 -5.79
C ILE A 68 -22.64 17.87 -4.92
N ALA A 69 -23.85 18.08 -5.44
CA ALA A 69 -25.09 17.67 -4.80
C ALA A 69 -26.18 17.37 -5.86
N PRO A 70 -27.08 16.40 -5.60
CA PRO A 70 -27.13 15.50 -4.44
C PRO A 70 -26.23 14.26 -4.60
N TYR A 71 -25.65 13.81 -3.48
CA TYR A 71 -24.90 12.55 -3.40
C TYR A 71 -25.34 11.64 -2.25
N ALA A 72 -24.98 10.36 -2.37
CA ALA A 72 -25.03 9.35 -1.31
C ALA A 72 -23.75 8.52 -1.35
N GLY A 73 -23.31 7.98 -0.21
CA GLY A 73 -22.08 7.23 -0.17
C GLY A 73 -22.02 6.07 0.82
N VAL A 74 -21.05 5.20 0.58
CA VAL A 74 -20.65 4.10 1.45
C VAL A 74 -19.16 4.22 1.70
N LEU A 75 -18.73 4.10 2.96
CA LEU A 75 -17.34 4.17 3.35
C LEU A 75 -16.96 2.95 4.19
N ALA A 76 -15.90 2.26 3.79
CA ALA A 76 -15.31 1.15 4.52
C ALA A 76 -13.85 1.45 4.83
N ASP A 77 -13.54 1.66 6.10
CA ASP A 77 -12.19 1.99 6.57
C ASP A 77 -11.83 1.04 7.73
N PRO A 78 -10.67 0.35 7.70
CA PRO A 78 -10.30 -0.56 8.77
C PRO A 78 -9.83 0.12 10.06
N ALA A 79 -9.61 1.43 10.04
CA ALA A 79 -9.25 2.23 11.20
C ALA A 79 -10.19 3.43 11.35
N LEU A 80 -11.50 3.21 11.10
CA LEU A 80 -12.51 4.24 11.18
C LEU A 80 -12.56 4.87 12.59
N GLN A 81 -12.15 6.13 12.73
CA GLN A 81 -12.17 6.85 14.00
C GLN A 81 -12.83 8.22 13.86
N GLY A 82 -13.93 8.44 14.58
CA GLY A 82 -14.54 9.76 14.75
C GLY A 82 -15.19 10.37 13.50
N TRP A 83 -15.10 9.73 12.33
CA TRP A 83 -15.68 10.24 11.10
C TRP A 83 -17.17 9.89 10.98
N SER A 84 -18.00 10.88 10.70
CA SER A 84 -19.41 10.69 10.38
C SER A 84 -19.87 11.74 9.38
N HIS A 85 -20.77 11.35 8.47
CA HIS A 85 -21.29 12.26 7.47
C HIS A 85 -22.74 11.89 7.14
N PRO A 86 -23.70 12.84 7.09
CA PRO A 86 -25.13 12.56 7.00
C PRO A 86 -25.57 11.83 5.71
N ARG A 87 -24.74 11.86 4.67
CA ARG A 87 -24.98 11.19 3.38
C ARG A 87 -24.17 9.90 3.19
N PHE A 88 -23.38 9.50 4.18
CA PHE A 88 -22.57 8.28 4.10
C PHE A 88 -23.02 7.24 5.12
N GLN A 89 -23.06 5.98 4.68
CA GLN A 89 -23.07 4.83 5.57
C GLN A 89 -21.63 4.37 5.78
N THR A 90 -21.21 4.26 7.04
CA THR A 90 -19.81 4.01 7.42
C THR A 90 -19.65 2.66 8.09
N PHE A 91 -18.57 1.95 7.75
CA PHE A 91 -18.29 0.61 8.23
C PHE A 91 -16.81 0.49 8.63
N GLU A 92 -16.56 -0.01 9.85
CA GLU A 92 -15.21 -0.35 10.32
C GLU A 92 -14.83 -1.76 9.85
N GLY A 93 -14.39 -1.86 8.59
CA GLY A 93 -14.09 -3.14 7.94
C GLY A 93 -12.86 -3.83 8.53
N GLY A 94 -12.76 -5.15 8.40
CA GLY A 94 -11.64 -5.91 8.97
C GLY A 94 -10.36 -5.78 8.13
N HIS A 95 -9.20 -5.71 8.79
CA HIS A 95 -7.87 -5.82 8.16
C HIS A 95 -6.85 -6.47 9.12
N PRO A 96 -6.00 -7.42 8.68
CA PRO A 96 -5.86 -7.93 7.31
C PRO A 96 -6.91 -8.99 6.93
N MET A 97 -7.77 -9.40 7.86
CA MET A 97 -8.85 -10.36 7.61
C MET A 97 -10.21 -9.65 7.56
N PRO A 98 -11.13 -10.06 6.68
CA PRO A 98 -12.46 -9.48 6.63
C PRO A 98 -13.22 -9.77 7.93
N ASN A 99 -14.12 -8.86 8.30
CA ASN A 99 -15.05 -9.01 9.42
C ASN A 99 -16.50 -8.85 8.92
N ARG A 100 -17.47 -8.80 9.84
CA ARG A 100 -18.88 -8.60 9.48
C ARG A 100 -19.13 -7.25 8.80
N ALA A 101 -18.52 -6.18 9.30
CA ALA A 101 -18.62 -4.85 8.70
C ALA A 101 -18.04 -4.81 7.27
N SER A 102 -17.03 -5.63 6.95
CA SER A 102 -16.54 -5.79 5.58
C SER A 102 -17.63 -6.29 4.62
N LEU A 103 -18.40 -7.30 5.05
CA LEU A 103 -19.51 -7.85 4.27
C LEU A 103 -20.65 -6.86 4.14
N ASP A 104 -21.04 -6.23 5.24
CA ASP A 104 -22.16 -5.28 5.27
C ASP A 104 -21.85 -4.05 4.40
N ALA A 105 -20.61 -3.54 4.41
CA ALA A 105 -20.18 -2.45 3.55
C ALA A 105 -20.27 -2.81 2.06
N ALA A 106 -19.72 -3.97 1.68
CA ALA A 106 -19.71 -4.42 0.30
C ALA A 106 -21.11 -4.74 -0.22
N ALA A 107 -21.96 -5.34 0.60
CA ALA A 107 -23.38 -5.58 0.28
C ALA A 107 -24.13 -4.27 0.08
N THR A 108 -23.94 -3.28 0.97
CA THR A 108 -24.58 -1.96 0.89
C THR A 108 -24.16 -1.22 -0.37
N ALA A 109 -22.86 -1.18 -0.66
CA ALA A 109 -22.34 -0.54 -1.86
C ALA A 109 -22.78 -1.27 -3.14
N LEU A 110 -22.76 -2.60 -3.17
CA LEU A 110 -23.23 -3.37 -4.32
C LEU A 110 -24.73 -3.12 -4.59
N SER A 111 -25.54 -3.05 -3.55
CA SER A 111 -26.96 -2.71 -3.69
C SER A 111 -27.17 -1.27 -4.18
N MET A 112 -26.36 -0.33 -3.71
CA MET A 112 -26.38 1.06 -4.18
C MET A 112 -26.01 1.15 -5.67
N MET A 113 -24.97 0.42 -6.09
CA MET A 113 -24.53 0.41 -7.49
C MET A 113 -25.56 -0.21 -8.43
N ARG A 114 -26.25 -1.29 -8.03
CA ARG A 114 -27.31 -1.90 -8.85
C ARG A 114 -28.52 -0.98 -9.12
N GLY A 115 -28.68 0.09 -8.34
CA GLY A 115 -29.77 1.06 -8.48
C GLY A 115 -29.45 2.25 -9.39
N VAL A 116 -28.25 2.33 -9.97
CA VAL A 116 -27.85 3.48 -10.80
C VAL A 116 -28.39 3.40 -12.23
N THR A 117 -28.37 4.55 -12.90
CA THR A 117 -28.83 4.77 -14.27
C THR A 117 -27.73 5.42 -15.11
N GLY A 118 -27.96 5.54 -16.42
CA GLY A 118 -26.99 6.15 -17.35
C GLY A 118 -26.78 7.65 -17.15
N ASP A 119 -27.67 8.30 -16.39
CA ASP A 119 -27.61 9.71 -16.02
C ASP A 119 -26.81 9.95 -14.74
N ASP A 120 -26.40 8.90 -14.02
CA ASP A 120 -25.68 8.98 -12.75
C ASP A 120 -24.15 8.94 -12.93
N LEU A 121 -23.43 9.30 -11.85
CA LEU A 121 -21.98 9.17 -11.72
C LEU A 121 -21.64 8.31 -10.49
N ALA A 122 -20.89 7.23 -10.69
CA ALA A 122 -20.32 6.40 -9.64
C ALA A 122 -18.84 6.74 -9.44
N ILE A 123 -18.47 7.11 -8.22
CA ILE A 123 -17.11 7.47 -7.83
C ILE A 123 -16.58 6.43 -6.86
N PHE A 124 -15.44 5.84 -7.20
CA PHE A 124 -14.73 4.86 -6.39
C PHE A 124 -13.46 5.49 -5.83
N LEU A 125 -13.36 5.64 -4.52
CA LEU A 125 -12.17 6.11 -3.82
C LEU A 125 -11.47 4.87 -3.22
N VAL A 126 -10.37 4.45 -3.82
CA VAL A 126 -9.79 3.12 -3.55
C VAL A 126 -8.36 3.25 -3.04
N SER A 127 -8.06 2.57 -1.94
CA SER A 127 -6.71 2.52 -1.36
C SER A 127 -6.34 1.13 -0.86
N GLY A 128 -5.09 0.97 -0.45
CA GLY A 128 -4.57 -0.23 0.20
C GLY A 128 -5.44 -0.73 1.36
N GLY A 129 -5.45 -2.05 1.57
CA GLY A 129 -6.29 -2.70 2.58
C GLY A 129 -7.77 -2.91 2.20
N GLY A 130 -8.21 -2.35 1.06
CA GLY A 130 -9.56 -2.57 0.51
C GLY A 130 -9.95 -4.04 0.34
N SER A 131 -8.99 -4.92 0.04
CA SER A 131 -9.26 -6.35 -0.20
C SER A 131 -9.89 -7.07 1.00
N ALA A 132 -9.58 -6.64 2.23
CA ALA A 132 -10.13 -7.24 3.45
C ALA A 132 -11.29 -6.41 4.03
N CYS A 133 -11.17 -5.07 4.04
CA CYS A 133 -12.19 -4.20 4.64
C CYS A 133 -13.44 -4.06 3.77
N PHE A 134 -13.40 -4.47 2.50
CA PHE A 134 -14.52 -4.44 1.57
C PHE A 134 -14.56 -5.76 0.77
N GLU A 135 -15.38 -6.70 1.23
CA GLU A 135 -15.47 -8.05 0.65
C GLU A 135 -16.92 -8.54 0.65
N LEU A 136 -17.30 -9.27 -0.38
CA LEU A 136 -18.56 -10.00 -0.42
C LEU A 136 -18.33 -11.32 -1.19
N PRO A 137 -18.71 -12.48 -0.65
CA PRO A 137 -18.52 -13.74 -1.36
C PRO A 137 -19.36 -13.78 -2.63
N ILE A 138 -18.88 -14.49 -3.64
CA ILE A 138 -19.63 -14.68 -4.89
C ILE A 138 -20.82 -15.65 -4.77
N SER A 139 -20.84 -16.44 -3.69
CA SER A 139 -21.86 -17.45 -3.42
C SER A 139 -22.35 -17.37 -1.98
N ASP A 140 -23.65 -17.48 -1.78
CA ASP A 140 -24.29 -17.49 -0.46
C ASP A 140 -23.89 -18.71 0.39
N THR A 141 -23.30 -19.74 -0.23
CA THR A 141 -22.75 -20.90 0.47
C THR A 141 -21.43 -20.61 1.20
N MET A 142 -20.80 -19.46 0.94
CA MET A 142 -19.54 -19.07 1.58
C MET A 142 -19.79 -18.20 2.80
N THR A 143 -19.17 -18.58 3.91
CA THR A 143 -19.28 -17.84 5.17
C THR A 143 -18.14 -16.83 5.35
N LEU A 144 -18.29 -15.90 6.29
CA LEU A 144 -17.19 -15.03 6.71
C LEU A 144 -15.96 -15.82 7.17
N ALA A 145 -16.19 -16.95 7.87
CA ALA A 145 -15.13 -17.82 8.34
C ALA A 145 -14.37 -18.45 7.17
N ASP A 146 -15.06 -18.81 6.08
CA ASP A 146 -14.42 -19.31 4.86
C ASP A 146 -13.55 -18.21 4.22
N LEU A 147 -14.06 -16.99 4.06
CA LEU A 147 -13.29 -15.89 3.45
C LEU A 147 -12.06 -15.53 4.29
N ALA A 148 -12.20 -15.48 5.62
CA ALA A 148 -11.06 -15.25 6.52
C ALA A 148 -10.08 -16.44 6.49
N GLY A 149 -10.57 -17.68 6.41
CA GLY A 149 -9.76 -18.88 6.28
C GLY A 149 -8.94 -18.91 5.00
N MET A 150 -9.56 -18.57 3.86
CA MET A 150 -8.88 -18.41 2.58
C MET A 150 -7.82 -17.31 2.67
N ASN A 151 -8.17 -16.11 3.14
CA ASN A 151 -7.21 -15.01 3.22
C ASN A 151 -6.01 -15.37 4.09
N ARG A 152 -6.23 -16.06 5.21
CA ARG A 152 -5.14 -16.58 6.05
C ARG A 152 -4.24 -17.53 5.26
N ALA A 153 -4.82 -18.54 4.61
CA ALA A 153 -4.07 -19.54 3.85
C ALA A 153 -3.25 -18.92 2.71
N LEU A 154 -3.81 -17.94 1.99
CA LEU A 154 -3.11 -17.27 0.90
C LEU A 154 -1.98 -16.36 1.42
N ILE A 155 -2.22 -15.59 2.48
CA ILE A 155 -1.22 -14.66 3.05
C ILE A 155 -0.08 -15.42 3.75
N SER A 156 -0.36 -16.55 4.38
CA SER A 156 0.68 -17.39 5.01
C SER A 156 1.46 -18.25 4.02
N GLY A 157 1.01 -18.36 2.77
CA GLY A 157 1.63 -19.16 1.74
C GLY A 157 2.77 -18.45 1.02
N GLU A 158 3.46 -19.16 0.14
CA GLU A 158 4.53 -18.65 -0.72
C GLU A 158 4.01 -17.94 -1.98
N LEU A 159 2.74 -17.49 -1.96
CA LEU A 159 2.13 -16.81 -3.08
C LEU A 159 2.58 -15.35 -3.13
N THR A 160 2.88 -14.87 -4.33
CA THR A 160 3.05 -13.44 -4.55
C THR A 160 1.72 -12.69 -4.36
N ILE A 161 1.79 -11.36 -4.20
CA ILE A 161 0.58 -10.52 -4.12
C ILE A 161 -0.29 -10.63 -5.38
N VAL A 162 0.36 -10.81 -6.53
CA VAL A 162 -0.27 -11.01 -7.84
C VAL A 162 -1.10 -12.28 -7.83
N GLU A 163 -0.48 -13.41 -7.48
CA GLU A 163 -1.13 -14.73 -7.44
C GLU A 163 -2.25 -14.80 -6.40
N THR A 164 -1.99 -14.21 -5.23
CA THR A 164 -2.99 -14.07 -4.16
C THR A 164 -4.22 -13.29 -4.65
N ASN A 165 -4.01 -12.18 -5.36
CA ASN A 165 -5.11 -11.38 -5.92
C ASN A 165 -5.86 -12.10 -7.03
N THR A 166 -5.18 -12.87 -7.88
CA THR A 166 -5.84 -13.71 -8.90
C THR A 166 -6.88 -14.63 -8.26
N ILE A 167 -6.54 -15.32 -7.16
CA ILE A 167 -7.50 -16.21 -6.47
C ILE A 167 -8.63 -15.39 -5.82
N ARG A 168 -8.30 -14.34 -5.06
CA ARG A 168 -9.30 -13.52 -4.33
C ARG A 168 -10.35 -12.88 -5.25
N LYS A 169 -9.94 -12.40 -6.44
CA LYS A 169 -10.86 -11.79 -7.40
C LYS A 169 -11.94 -12.76 -7.87
N HIS A 170 -11.59 -14.02 -8.09
CA HIS A 170 -12.49 -15.01 -8.68
C HIS A 170 -13.59 -15.51 -7.74
N VAL A 171 -13.39 -15.41 -6.43
CA VAL A 171 -14.35 -15.88 -5.41
C VAL A 171 -15.16 -14.75 -4.76
N SER A 172 -15.00 -13.51 -5.24
CA SER A 172 -15.64 -12.32 -4.69
C SER A 172 -16.72 -11.77 -5.64
N ALA A 173 -17.81 -11.27 -5.08
CA ALA A 173 -18.89 -10.60 -5.81
C ALA A 173 -18.56 -9.14 -6.16
N VAL A 174 -17.53 -8.53 -5.58
CA VAL A 174 -17.21 -7.09 -5.75
C VAL A 174 -15.84 -6.83 -6.36
N LYS A 175 -14.87 -7.74 -6.21
CA LYS A 175 -13.51 -7.62 -6.75
C LYS A 175 -13.46 -7.91 -8.25
N GLY A 176 -12.30 -7.64 -8.86
CA GLY A 176 -12.04 -7.96 -10.27
C GLY A 176 -13.05 -7.33 -11.22
N GLY A 177 -13.41 -6.07 -10.99
CA GLY A 177 -14.30 -5.29 -11.84
C GLY A 177 -15.79 -5.51 -11.62
N ARG A 178 -16.19 -6.43 -10.73
CA ARG A 178 -17.62 -6.75 -10.53
C ARG A 178 -18.42 -5.60 -9.91
N LEU A 179 -17.80 -4.74 -9.11
CA LEU A 179 -18.46 -3.52 -8.62
C LEU A 179 -18.69 -2.52 -9.77
N ALA A 180 -17.74 -2.38 -10.70
CA ALA A 180 -17.92 -1.57 -11.92
C ALA A 180 -19.03 -2.13 -12.83
N VAL A 181 -19.14 -3.45 -12.93
CA VAL A 181 -20.26 -4.09 -13.66
C VAL A 181 -21.60 -3.73 -13.02
N ALA A 182 -21.69 -3.77 -11.68
CA ALA A 182 -22.91 -3.38 -10.98
C ALA A 182 -23.25 -1.89 -11.16
N ALA A 183 -22.24 -1.03 -11.38
CA ALA A 183 -22.41 0.40 -11.60
C ALA A 183 -22.72 0.78 -13.06
N ALA A 184 -22.73 -0.16 -14.00
CA ALA A 184 -23.17 0.13 -15.36
C ALA A 184 -24.70 0.34 -15.40
N PRO A 185 -25.23 1.33 -16.15
CA PRO A 185 -24.56 2.10 -17.20
C PRO A 185 -24.09 3.51 -16.77
N ALA A 186 -23.95 3.79 -15.48
CA ALA A 186 -23.50 5.11 -15.00
C ALA A 186 -22.12 5.49 -15.54
N GLN A 187 -21.81 6.79 -15.55
CA GLN A 187 -20.42 7.22 -15.69
C GLN A 187 -19.64 6.74 -14.47
N GLN A 188 -18.39 6.30 -14.65
CA GLN A 188 -17.59 5.77 -13.56
C GLN A 188 -16.25 6.48 -13.48
N LEU A 189 -15.87 6.86 -12.27
CA LEU A 189 -14.58 7.46 -11.96
C LEU A 189 -13.96 6.72 -10.78
N THR A 190 -12.75 6.20 -10.95
CA THR A 190 -11.95 5.69 -9.85
C THR A 190 -10.79 6.61 -9.58
N LEU A 191 -10.66 7.07 -8.34
CA LEU A 191 -9.47 7.74 -7.83
C LEU A 191 -8.79 6.78 -6.86
N TYR A 192 -7.50 6.49 -7.05
CA TYR A 192 -6.84 5.48 -6.24
C TYR A 192 -5.44 5.87 -5.74
N ILE A 193 -5.11 5.39 -4.54
CA ILE A 193 -3.77 5.42 -3.96
C ILE A 193 -3.19 4.01 -4.05
N SER A 194 -2.03 3.88 -4.71
CA SER A 194 -1.45 2.59 -5.03
C SER A 194 -0.38 2.18 -4.02
N ASP A 195 -0.63 1.07 -3.33
CA ASP A 195 0.30 0.38 -2.43
C ASP A 195 0.87 -0.91 -3.05
N VAL A 196 0.68 -1.10 -4.36
CA VAL A 196 1.11 -2.28 -5.11
C VAL A 196 2.28 -1.95 -6.04
N PRO A 197 3.01 -2.96 -6.56
CA PRO A 197 4.09 -2.74 -7.50
C PRO A 197 3.64 -2.02 -8.79
N ARG A 198 4.60 -1.34 -9.44
CA ARG A 198 4.36 -0.57 -10.67
C ARG A 198 3.69 -1.45 -11.74
N GLY A 199 2.74 -0.87 -12.47
CA GLY A 199 2.07 -1.55 -13.60
C GLY A 199 0.87 -2.42 -13.22
N HIS A 200 0.50 -2.50 -11.94
CA HIS A 200 -0.60 -3.35 -11.48
C HIS A 200 -1.76 -2.60 -10.79
N PRO A 201 -2.34 -1.55 -11.40
CA PRO A 201 -3.38 -0.74 -10.75
C PRO A 201 -4.62 -1.55 -10.32
N SER A 202 -5.00 -2.58 -11.10
CA SER A 202 -6.14 -3.45 -10.79
C SER A 202 -5.90 -4.39 -9.59
N PHE A 203 -4.74 -4.30 -8.94
CA PHE A 203 -4.44 -5.07 -7.71
C PHE A 203 -4.69 -4.27 -6.44
N VAL A 204 -4.80 -2.94 -6.52
CA VAL A 204 -5.22 -2.11 -5.38
C VAL A 204 -6.64 -2.52 -5.00
N ALA A 205 -6.84 -2.90 -3.74
CA ALA A 205 -8.09 -3.48 -3.23
C ALA A 205 -8.63 -4.67 -4.06
N SER A 206 -7.76 -5.37 -4.80
CA SER A 206 -8.14 -6.40 -5.78
C SER A 206 -9.05 -5.89 -6.91
N GLY A 207 -8.96 -4.61 -7.25
CA GLY A 207 -9.53 -4.00 -8.45
C GLY A 207 -11.04 -4.10 -8.58
N PRO A 208 -11.85 -3.60 -7.62
CA PRO A 208 -13.30 -3.72 -7.67
C PRO A 208 -13.95 -2.97 -8.85
N SER A 209 -13.32 -1.89 -9.31
CA SER A 209 -13.81 -1.01 -10.39
C SER A 209 -12.96 -1.06 -11.67
N MET A 210 -12.00 -1.97 -11.77
CA MET A 210 -11.07 -2.11 -12.89
C MET A 210 -11.16 -3.50 -13.52
N PRO A 211 -10.81 -3.66 -14.81
CA PRO A 211 -10.77 -4.97 -15.45
C PRO A 211 -9.77 -5.91 -14.76
N ASP A 212 -10.03 -7.20 -14.90
CA ASP A 212 -9.16 -8.23 -14.39
C ASP A 212 -8.63 -9.11 -15.52
N ASP A 213 -7.35 -8.95 -15.84
CA ASP A 213 -6.67 -9.71 -16.90
C ASP A 213 -6.44 -11.18 -16.54
N SER A 214 -6.60 -11.54 -15.26
CA SER A 214 -6.47 -12.92 -14.84
C SER A 214 -7.69 -13.75 -15.26
N THR A 215 -7.51 -15.07 -15.40
CA THR A 215 -8.57 -15.98 -15.84
C THR A 215 -8.89 -17.05 -14.80
N VAL A 216 -10.07 -17.66 -14.93
CA VAL A 216 -10.45 -18.82 -14.11
C VAL A 216 -9.42 -19.96 -14.26
N GLN A 217 -8.86 -20.14 -15.46
CA GLN A 217 -7.83 -21.15 -15.71
C GLN A 217 -6.54 -20.87 -14.93
N GLN A 218 -6.07 -19.62 -14.93
CA GLN A 218 -4.89 -19.22 -14.16
C GLN A 218 -5.14 -19.39 -12.66
N MET A 219 -6.32 -18.97 -12.17
CA MET A 219 -6.70 -19.18 -10.77
C MET A 219 -6.64 -20.66 -10.37
N ARG A 220 -7.21 -21.56 -11.18
CA ARG A 220 -7.15 -23.01 -10.92
C ARG A 220 -5.72 -23.54 -10.94
N GLY A 221 -4.91 -23.11 -11.90
CA GLY A 221 -3.50 -23.47 -11.98
C GLY A 221 -2.72 -23.07 -10.73
N LEU A 222 -3.03 -21.92 -10.11
CA LEU A 222 -2.44 -21.50 -8.84
C LEU A 222 -2.92 -22.36 -7.66
N VAL A 223 -4.22 -22.68 -7.61
CA VAL A 223 -4.77 -23.57 -6.57
C VAL A 223 -4.09 -24.94 -6.61
N GLU A 224 -3.85 -25.49 -7.80
CA GLU A 224 -3.15 -26.76 -7.99
C GLU A 224 -1.65 -26.65 -7.68
N ARG A 225 -0.96 -25.66 -8.26
CA ARG A 225 0.50 -25.46 -8.10
C ARG A 225 0.91 -25.34 -6.64
N TYR A 226 0.16 -24.59 -5.86
CA TYR A 226 0.43 -24.37 -4.44
C TYR A 226 -0.28 -25.39 -3.53
N THR A 227 -0.91 -26.43 -4.11
CA THR A 227 -1.65 -27.48 -3.38
C THR A 227 -2.68 -26.92 -2.40
N LEU A 228 -3.30 -25.79 -2.76
CA LEU A 228 -4.20 -25.02 -1.90
C LEU A 228 -5.52 -25.75 -1.62
N THR A 229 -5.87 -26.74 -2.44
CA THR A 229 -7.04 -27.62 -2.26
C THR A 229 -7.10 -28.23 -0.85
N SER A 230 -5.94 -28.45 -0.21
CA SER A 230 -5.83 -29.02 1.14
C SER A 230 -6.11 -28.01 2.27
N VAL A 231 -5.93 -26.71 2.02
CA VAL A 231 -6.02 -25.63 3.03
C VAL A 231 -7.18 -24.67 2.79
N LEU A 232 -7.75 -24.64 1.58
CA LEU A 232 -8.91 -23.84 1.27
C LEU A 232 -10.16 -24.38 1.97
N PRO A 233 -11.05 -23.50 2.46
CA PRO A 233 -12.33 -23.90 3.02
C PRO A 233 -13.18 -24.70 2.03
N ASN A 234 -13.99 -25.62 2.57
CA ASN A 234 -14.77 -26.58 1.77
C ASN A 234 -15.71 -25.90 0.75
N SER A 235 -16.35 -24.79 1.12
CA SER A 235 -17.28 -24.06 0.23
C SER A 235 -16.55 -23.46 -0.99
N ILE A 236 -15.35 -22.94 -0.78
CA ILE A 236 -14.49 -22.37 -1.83
C ILE A 236 -13.92 -23.48 -2.71
N ARG A 237 -13.39 -24.55 -2.10
CA ARG A 237 -12.90 -25.71 -2.84
C ARG A 237 -14.00 -26.31 -3.72
N ALA A 238 -15.20 -26.53 -3.18
CA ALA A 238 -16.32 -27.08 -3.93
C ALA A 238 -16.69 -26.20 -5.14
N LEU A 239 -16.67 -24.87 -4.99
CA LEU A 239 -16.91 -23.95 -6.10
C LEU A 239 -15.84 -24.10 -7.20
N VAL A 240 -14.57 -24.16 -6.81
CA VAL A 240 -13.44 -24.34 -7.75
C VAL A 240 -13.53 -25.68 -8.47
N ASP A 241 -13.72 -26.78 -7.73
CA ASP A 241 -13.75 -28.15 -8.25
C ASP A 241 -14.95 -28.41 -9.16
N SER A 242 -16.12 -27.85 -8.82
CA SER A 242 -17.34 -27.99 -9.64
C SER A 242 -17.24 -27.31 -11.02
N GLY A 243 -16.24 -26.46 -11.19
CA GLY A 243 -16.09 -25.64 -12.36
C GLY A 243 -16.99 -24.40 -12.40
N GLY A 244 -17.78 -24.16 -11.35
CA GLY A 244 -18.83 -23.12 -11.29
C GLY A 244 -18.34 -21.69 -11.05
N VAL A 245 -17.04 -21.45 -11.01
CA VAL A 245 -16.48 -20.10 -10.87
C VAL A 245 -16.71 -19.31 -12.17
N PRO A 246 -17.47 -18.20 -12.15
CA PRO A 246 -17.62 -17.36 -13.33
C PRO A 246 -16.34 -16.55 -13.60
N GLU A 247 -16.11 -16.22 -14.85
CA GLU A 247 -15.02 -15.34 -15.26
C GLU A 247 -15.19 -13.92 -14.69
N THR A 248 -14.09 -13.21 -14.47
CA THR A 248 -14.08 -11.79 -14.13
C THR A 248 -14.19 -10.93 -15.40
N PRO A 249 -14.84 -9.75 -15.34
CA PRO A 249 -14.95 -8.85 -16.49
C PRO A 249 -13.57 -8.41 -16.99
N LYS A 250 -13.36 -8.60 -18.30
CA LYS A 250 -12.14 -8.25 -19.03
C LYS A 250 -12.22 -6.82 -19.57
N ALA A 251 -11.11 -6.30 -20.09
CA ALA A 251 -11.01 -4.90 -20.53
C ALA A 251 -12.04 -4.48 -21.60
N ASP A 252 -12.54 -5.43 -22.41
CA ASP A 252 -13.55 -5.22 -23.45
C ASP A 252 -15.00 -5.28 -22.93
N HIS A 253 -15.21 -5.56 -21.64
CA HIS A 253 -16.54 -5.64 -21.04
C HIS A 253 -17.26 -4.26 -21.13
N PRO A 254 -18.53 -4.19 -21.56
CA PRO A 254 -19.23 -2.91 -21.79
C PRO A 254 -19.30 -1.97 -20.59
N ALA A 255 -19.24 -2.52 -19.37
CA ALA A 255 -19.21 -1.73 -18.14
C ALA A 255 -18.04 -0.72 -18.08
N PHE A 256 -16.92 -1.00 -18.76
CA PHE A 256 -15.74 -0.14 -18.75
C PHE A 256 -15.75 0.96 -19.82
N GLN A 257 -16.72 0.96 -20.75
CA GLN A 257 -16.79 1.96 -21.83
C GLN A 257 -16.95 3.41 -21.31
N ARG A 258 -17.51 3.57 -20.12
CA ARG A 258 -17.74 4.86 -19.45
C ARG A 258 -16.94 4.98 -18.15
N ALA A 259 -15.89 4.18 -17.99
CA ALA A 259 -15.04 4.17 -16.80
C ALA A 259 -13.72 4.89 -17.05
N GLN A 260 -13.31 5.69 -16.06
CA GLN A 260 -12.00 6.31 -15.99
C GLN A 260 -11.31 5.94 -14.67
N TRP A 261 -9.99 5.80 -14.71
CA TRP A 261 -9.18 5.47 -13.54
C TRP A 261 -8.00 6.43 -13.44
N HIS A 262 -7.88 7.13 -12.31
CA HIS A 262 -6.83 8.11 -12.07
C HIS A 262 -6.07 7.79 -10.79
N LYS A 263 -4.76 7.63 -10.93
CA LYS A 263 -3.84 7.43 -9.81
C LYS A 263 -3.59 8.77 -9.12
N LEU A 264 -3.87 8.86 -7.84
CA LEU A 264 -3.55 10.04 -7.03
C LEU A 264 -2.11 10.00 -6.53
N LEU A 265 -1.69 8.83 -6.04
CA LEU A 265 -0.39 8.61 -5.44
C LEU A 265 0.08 7.18 -5.66
N ASP A 266 1.39 7.01 -5.75
CA ASP A 266 2.09 5.74 -5.57
C ASP A 266 3.50 5.95 -5.01
N ASN A 267 4.29 4.88 -4.99
CA ASN A 267 5.66 4.93 -4.49
C ASN A 267 6.60 5.77 -5.39
N ASP A 268 6.33 5.87 -6.70
CA ASP A 268 7.12 6.73 -7.60
C ASP A 268 6.96 8.21 -7.22
N ASP A 269 5.75 8.62 -6.83
CA ASP A 269 5.50 9.96 -6.30
C ASP A 269 6.29 10.23 -5.00
N ALA A 270 6.42 9.23 -4.11
CA ALA A 270 7.21 9.32 -2.88
C ALA A 270 8.72 9.41 -3.14
N VAL A 271 9.25 8.57 -4.04
CA VAL A 271 10.65 8.61 -4.48
C VAL A 271 10.96 9.95 -5.14
N ALA A 272 10.08 10.45 -6.02
CA ALA A 272 10.24 11.75 -6.66
C ALA A 272 10.26 12.90 -5.65
N ALA A 273 9.50 12.80 -4.55
CA ALA A 273 9.55 13.78 -3.47
C ALA A 273 10.90 13.77 -2.73
N ALA A 274 11.44 12.58 -2.45
CA ALA A 274 12.77 12.46 -1.86
C ALA A 274 13.85 13.05 -2.79
N VAL A 275 13.75 12.80 -4.11
CA VAL A 275 14.67 13.37 -5.11
C VAL A 275 14.62 14.90 -5.09
N ARG A 276 13.43 15.50 -5.16
CA ARG A 276 13.28 16.97 -5.13
C ARG A 276 13.87 17.60 -3.87
N PHE A 277 13.70 16.95 -2.73
CA PHE A 277 14.32 17.43 -1.48
C PHE A 277 15.85 17.39 -1.56
N ALA A 278 16.43 16.29 -2.06
CA ALA A 278 17.87 16.16 -2.23
C ALA A 278 18.42 17.28 -3.14
N GLU A 279 17.79 17.50 -4.30
CA GLU A 279 18.17 18.59 -5.21
C GLU A 279 18.07 19.96 -4.53
N GLY A 280 16.97 20.22 -3.81
CA GLY A 280 16.75 21.48 -3.09
C GLY A 280 17.76 21.75 -1.96
N THR A 281 18.44 20.71 -1.46
CA THR A 281 19.49 20.81 -0.45
C THR A 281 20.91 20.80 -1.04
N GLY A 282 21.03 20.76 -2.37
CA GLY A 282 22.31 20.71 -3.09
C GLY A 282 22.97 19.33 -3.10
N TRP A 283 22.24 18.28 -2.76
CA TRP A 283 22.72 16.90 -2.87
C TRP A 283 22.53 16.39 -4.30
N ARG A 284 23.38 15.46 -4.73
CA ARG A 284 23.18 14.72 -5.98
C ARG A 284 22.27 13.51 -5.73
N PRO A 285 21.01 13.51 -6.20
CA PRO A 285 20.14 12.35 -6.07
C PRO A 285 20.54 11.26 -7.08
N ILE A 286 20.44 10.00 -6.66
CA ILE A 286 20.57 8.82 -7.54
C ILE A 286 19.45 7.85 -7.18
N VAL A 287 18.54 7.60 -8.11
CA VAL A 287 17.48 6.61 -7.91
C VAL A 287 17.99 5.23 -8.29
N VAL A 288 17.81 4.26 -7.38
CA VAL A 288 18.12 2.85 -7.62
C VAL A 288 16.82 2.05 -7.49
N GLU A 289 16.38 1.46 -8.61
CA GLU A 289 15.27 0.52 -8.62
C GLU A 289 15.76 -0.84 -8.10
N LEU A 290 15.05 -1.37 -7.10
CA LEU A 290 15.26 -2.70 -6.55
C LEU A 290 13.98 -3.52 -6.80
N SER A 291 14.15 -4.82 -7.01
CA SER A 291 13.02 -5.73 -7.08
C SER A 291 12.46 -6.00 -5.69
N ASP A 292 11.15 -6.26 -5.59
CA ASP A 292 10.48 -6.48 -4.30
C ASP A 292 10.84 -7.83 -3.63
N ASP A 293 11.53 -8.71 -4.34
CA ASP A 293 12.14 -9.94 -3.81
C ASP A 293 13.56 -9.72 -3.26
N THR A 294 14.09 -8.50 -3.35
CA THR A 294 15.44 -8.17 -2.84
C THR A 294 15.46 -8.26 -1.31
N SER A 295 16.43 -8.99 -0.77
CA SER A 295 16.62 -9.09 0.67
C SER A 295 17.09 -7.77 1.28
N ALA A 296 16.73 -7.51 2.55
CA ALA A 296 17.23 -6.35 3.30
C ALA A 296 18.77 -6.24 3.29
N SER A 297 19.47 -7.37 3.35
CA SER A 297 20.94 -7.44 3.36
C SER A 297 21.56 -7.14 1.99
N ASP A 298 20.97 -7.67 0.91
CA ASP A 298 21.41 -7.34 -0.46
C ASP A 298 21.17 -5.87 -0.78
N ALA A 299 20.00 -5.34 -0.41
CA ALA A 299 19.68 -3.92 -0.58
C ALA A 299 20.67 -3.03 0.18
N ALA A 300 21.01 -3.37 1.44
CA ALA A 300 21.98 -2.62 2.24
C ALA A 300 23.33 -2.54 1.51
N ARG A 301 23.85 -3.68 1.02
CA ARG A 301 25.09 -3.72 0.23
C ARG A 301 25.01 -2.92 -1.06
N ILE A 302 23.96 -3.09 -1.87
CA ILE A 302 23.82 -2.45 -3.17
C ILE A 302 23.76 -0.93 -3.02
N LEU A 303 22.89 -0.43 -2.12
CA LEU A 303 22.65 1.00 -1.98
C LEU A 303 23.83 1.73 -1.34
N THR A 304 24.46 1.14 -0.32
CA THR A 304 25.65 1.72 0.33
C THR A 304 26.86 1.73 -0.59
N GLN A 305 27.13 0.64 -1.32
CA GLN A 305 28.21 0.59 -2.31
C GLN A 305 27.99 1.65 -3.40
N ARG A 306 26.74 1.82 -3.88
CA ARG A 306 26.44 2.86 -4.87
C ARG A 306 26.72 4.26 -4.34
N ALA A 307 26.35 4.54 -3.08
CA ALA A 307 26.60 5.84 -2.47
C ALA A 307 28.10 6.13 -2.32
N GLU A 308 28.88 5.12 -1.91
CA GLU A 308 30.34 5.22 -1.79
C GLU A 308 31.05 5.49 -3.11
N ASP A 309 30.64 4.82 -4.18
CA ASP A 309 31.29 4.97 -5.48
C ASP A 309 30.99 6.34 -6.11
N GLU A 310 29.77 6.83 -5.91
CA GLU A 310 29.33 8.10 -6.48
C GLU A 310 29.86 9.31 -5.73
N VAL A 311 30.03 9.22 -4.41
CA VAL A 311 30.55 10.35 -3.62
C VAL A 311 32.04 10.58 -3.87
N LYS A 312 32.83 9.52 -4.13
CA LYS A 312 34.28 9.63 -4.43
C LYS A 312 34.58 10.47 -5.68
N GLY A 313 33.63 10.54 -6.61
CA GLY A 313 33.75 11.30 -7.86
C GLY A 313 33.34 12.77 -7.74
N LEU A 314 32.93 13.23 -6.56
CA LEU A 314 32.38 14.56 -6.36
C LEU A 314 33.22 15.37 -5.38
N ASP A 315 33.43 16.65 -5.71
CA ASP A 315 34.20 17.59 -4.88
C ASP A 315 33.37 18.05 -3.67
N GLY A 316 33.25 17.16 -2.67
CA GLY A 316 32.53 17.41 -1.42
C GLY A 316 31.01 17.56 -1.53
N THR A 317 30.42 17.24 -2.69
CA THR A 317 28.96 17.26 -2.89
C THR A 317 28.35 15.96 -2.35
N PRO A 318 27.43 16.01 -1.36
CA PRO A 318 26.80 14.80 -0.86
C PRO A 318 25.97 14.08 -1.93
N VAL A 319 25.95 12.75 -1.86
CA VAL A 319 25.13 11.89 -2.71
C VAL A 319 24.02 11.28 -1.89
N ALA A 320 22.77 11.41 -2.38
CA ALA A 320 21.61 10.74 -1.83
C ALA A 320 21.17 9.62 -2.78
N VAL A 321 21.52 8.38 -2.46
CA VAL A 321 20.98 7.20 -3.14
C VAL A 321 19.60 6.91 -2.57
N ILE A 322 18.59 6.95 -3.43
CA ILE A 322 17.18 6.85 -3.06
C ILE A 322 16.59 5.61 -3.72
N SER A 323 15.82 4.84 -2.96
CA SER A 323 15.11 3.68 -3.47
C SER A 323 13.72 3.60 -2.86
N GLY A 324 12.77 3.09 -3.64
CA GLY A 324 11.38 2.83 -3.24
C GLY A 324 11.03 1.35 -3.34
N GLY A 325 9.79 0.95 -3.02
CA GLY A 325 9.32 -0.44 -3.06
C GLY A 325 9.21 -1.11 -1.68
N GLU A 326 9.25 -2.43 -1.63
CA GLU A 326 9.23 -3.20 -0.37
C GLU A 326 10.32 -4.28 -0.39
N LEU A 327 11.09 -4.41 0.69
CA LEU A 327 12.14 -5.42 0.80
C LEU A 327 11.64 -6.70 1.48
N VAL A 328 12.32 -7.81 1.19
CA VAL A 328 12.13 -9.07 1.92
C VAL A 328 12.96 -9.07 3.19
N SER A 329 12.31 -9.35 4.32
CA SER A 329 12.95 -9.54 5.62
C SER A 329 12.36 -10.78 6.30
N PRO A 330 13.01 -11.95 6.21
CA PRO A 330 12.55 -13.17 6.87
C PRO A 330 12.45 -12.99 8.38
N VAL A 331 11.39 -13.54 8.98
CA VAL A 331 11.21 -13.58 10.44
C VAL A 331 11.81 -14.88 10.96
N LEU A 332 12.94 -14.77 11.67
CA LEU A 332 13.71 -15.89 12.22
C LEU A 332 13.40 -16.14 13.70
N GLY A 333 13.00 -15.10 14.44
CA GLY A 333 12.73 -15.13 15.87
C GLY A 333 11.43 -14.44 16.25
N GLY A 334 11.17 -14.35 17.57
CA GLY A 334 9.95 -13.75 18.13
C GLY A 334 10.06 -12.26 18.48
N GLY A 335 11.09 -11.58 17.97
CA GLY A 335 11.38 -10.17 18.26
C GLY A 335 10.41 -9.17 17.63
N ARG A 336 10.70 -7.89 17.81
CA ARG A 336 9.96 -6.78 17.20
C ARG A 336 10.78 -6.09 16.12
N GLY A 337 10.14 -5.73 15.03
CA GLY A 337 10.78 -5.06 13.91
C GLY A 337 9.95 -5.11 12.64
N GLY A 338 10.57 -4.69 11.55
CA GLY A 338 10.05 -4.81 10.20
C GLY A 338 11.18 -4.66 9.19
N ARG A 339 10.84 -4.73 7.90
CA ARG A 339 11.80 -4.73 6.80
C ARG A 339 12.61 -3.44 6.71
N ASN A 340 12.05 -2.30 7.12
CA ASN A 340 12.76 -1.03 7.10
C ASN A 340 13.84 -0.98 8.19
N GLN A 341 13.50 -1.40 9.41
CA GLN A 341 14.46 -1.55 10.51
C GLN A 341 15.47 -2.67 10.21
N ALA A 342 15.07 -3.77 9.58
CA ALA A 342 16.00 -4.81 9.15
C ALA A 342 17.04 -4.26 8.16
N PHE A 343 16.61 -3.52 7.13
CA PHE A 343 17.54 -2.86 6.20
C PHE A 343 18.52 -1.91 6.91
N ALA A 344 18.03 -1.10 7.86
CA ALA A 344 18.89 -0.23 8.65
C ALA A 344 19.91 -1.04 9.47
N LEU A 345 19.49 -2.16 10.09
CA LEU A 345 20.36 -3.06 10.86
C LEU A 345 21.44 -3.69 9.97
N GLU A 346 21.06 -4.20 8.79
CA GLU A 346 21.98 -4.78 7.80
C GLU A 346 22.99 -3.76 7.27
N SER A 347 22.68 -2.47 7.33
CA SER A 347 23.59 -1.40 6.92
C SER A 347 24.66 -1.08 7.98
N VAL A 348 24.43 -1.39 9.27
CA VAL A 348 25.28 -0.92 10.39
C VAL A 348 26.74 -1.33 10.22
N GLU A 349 27.01 -2.62 9.96
CA GLU A 349 28.38 -3.11 9.76
C GLU A 349 29.00 -2.57 8.47
N VAL A 350 28.18 -2.40 7.43
CA VAL A 350 28.62 -1.94 6.10
C VAL A 350 29.09 -0.49 6.13
N ILE A 351 28.43 0.37 6.93
CA ILE A 351 28.71 1.80 7.01
C ILE A 351 29.62 2.19 8.19
N ALA A 352 30.04 1.22 9.03
CA ALA A 352 30.80 1.49 10.24
C ALA A 352 32.07 2.34 9.98
N GLY A 353 32.20 3.44 10.71
CA GLY A 353 33.31 4.39 10.59
C GLY A 353 33.30 5.27 9.33
N LYS A 354 32.28 5.15 8.46
CA LYS A 354 32.18 5.91 7.21
C LYS A 354 31.30 7.15 7.37
N GLN A 355 31.50 8.14 6.49
CA GLN A 355 30.64 9.32 6.35
C GLN A 355 29.38 8.97 5.54
N ILE A 356 28.61 8.01 6.06
CA ILE A 356 27.40 7.50 5.44
C ILE A 356 26.33 7.38 6.53
N ALA A 357 25.11 7.76 6.16
CA ALA A 357 23.92 7.55 6.97
C ALA A 357 22.81 6.96 6.11
N VAL A 358 21.96 6.15 6.74
CA VAL A 358 20.80 5.51 6.11
C VAL A 358 19.54 5.87 6.89
N LEU A 359 18.47 6.10 6.16
CA LEU A 359 17.11 6.17 6.67
C LEU A 359 16.23 5.25 5.84
N SER A 360 15.45 4.42 6.49
CA SER A 360 14.48 3.54 5.84
C SER A 360 13.19 3.58 6.63
N ALA A 361 12.08 3.88 5.98
CA ALA A 361 10.78 3.99 6.63
C ALA A 361 9.60 3.69 5.70
N GLY A 362 8.57 3.06 6.27
CA GLY A 362 7.26 2.85 5.66
C GLY A 362 6.45 4.14 5.68
N THR A 363 5.85 4.49 4.54
CA THR A 363 5.04 5.72 4.44
C THR A 363 3.74 5.68 5.24
N ASP A 364 3.28 4.49 5.66
CA ASP A 364 2.14 4.32 6.57
C ASP A 364 2.45 4.57 8.04
N GLY A 365 3.73 4.75 8.35
CA GLY A 365 4.20 5.03 9.70
C GLY A 365 4.36 3.79 10.57
N ILE A 366 4.21 2.58 10.01
CA ILE A 366 4.33 1.31 10.73
C ILE A 366 5.21 0.32 9.97
N ASP A 367 6.28 -0.15 10.62
CA ASP A 367 7.22 -1.14 10.12
C ASP A 367 7.08 -2.44 10.91
N GLY A 368 6.44 -3.43 10.29
CA GLY A 368 6.13 -4.72 10.89
C GLY A 368 5.30 -4.60 12.17
N ASN A 369 5.76 -5.22 13.25
CA ASN A 369 5.07 -5.24 14.55
C ASN A 369 5.65 -4.23 15.57
N SER A 370 6.45 -3.27 15.10
CA SER A 370 7.27 -2.41 15.98
C SER A 370 6.55 -1.14 16.47
N GLY A 371 5.54 -0.65 15.74
CA GLY A 371 4.91 0.66 15.99
C GLY A 371 5.78 1.87 15.57
N ALA A 372 7.01 1.64 15.12
CA ALA A 372 7.86 2.63 14.47
C ALA A 372 7.62 2.61 12.95
N ALA A 373 7.89 3.70 12.24
CA ALA A 373 7.87 3.74 10.78
C ALA A 373 9.11 3.08 10.17
N GLY A 374 10.19 2.97 10.93
CA GLY A 374 11.48 2.48 10.45
C GLY A 374 12.62 2.86 11.38
N ALA A 375 13.84 2.97 10.84
CA ALA A 375 15.03 3.34 11.61
C ALA A 375 16.05 4.14 10.81
N PHE A 376 16.93 4.79 11.57
CA PHE A 376 18.11 5.49 11.11
C PHE A 376 19.38 4.73 11.55
N ALA A 377 20.41 4.73 10.72
CA ALA A 377 21.75 4.32 11.14
C ALA A 377 22.82 5.19 10.46
N ASP A 378 23.95 5.36 11.13
CA ASP A 378 25.11 6.08 10.63
C ASP A 378 26.41 5.33 10.95
N GLY A 379 27.55 5.83 10.46
CA GLY A 379 28.86 5.25 10.71
C GLY A 379 29.26 5.13 12.19
N THR A 380 28.55 5.77 13.12
CA THR A 380 28.78 5.64 14.58
C THR A 380 27.90 4.58 15.24
N THR A 381 26.92 4.04 14.52
CA THR A 381 25.89 3.16 15.10
C THR A 381 26.49 1.86 15.64
N LEU A 382 27.50 1.29 14.97
CA LEU A 382 28.17 0.08 15.43
C LEU A 382 28.86 0.29 16.79
N SER A 383 29.64 1.36 16.94
CA SER A 383 30.34 1.62 18.21
C SER A 383 29.38 1.96 19.35
N ARG A 384 28.25 2.64 19.06
CA ARG A 384 27.18 2.86 20.03
C ARG A 384 26.50 1.55 20.45
N ALA A 385 26.26 0.64 19.51
CA ALA A 385 25.72 -0.70 19.79
C ALA A 385 26.64 -1.53 20.68
N GLU A 386 27.93 -1.58 20.37
CA GLU A 386 28.95 -2.28 21.17
C GLU A 386 29.03 -1.72 22.59
N ALA A 387 29.05 -0.39 22.75
CA ALA A 387 29.03 0.26 24.06
C ALA A 387 27.76 -0.03 24.87
N ALA A 388 26.63 -0.28 24.19
CA ALA A 388 25.36 -0.66 24.81
C ALA A 388 25.21 -2.17 25.08
N GLY A 389 26.19 -2.99 24.69
CA GLY A 389 26.17 -4.44 24.79
C GLY A 389 25.23 -5.13 23.80
N LEU A 390 24.98 -4.50 22.64
CA LEU A 390 24.07 -5.01 21.60
C LEU A 390 24.86 -5.69 20.49
N GLY A 391 24.63 -6.99 20.28
CA GLY A 391 25.24 -7.77 19.21
C GLY A 391 24.33 -7.87 17.98
N ILE A 392 24.78 -7.40 16.81
CA ILE A 392 24.00 -7.39 15.57
C ILE A 392 23.54 -8.79 15.16
N ALA A 393 24.41 -9.80 15.26
CA ALA A 393 24.06 -11.19 14.96
C ALA A 393 22.93 -11.72 15.85
N ILE A 394 22.96 -11.42 17.16
CA ILE A 394 21.92 -11.81 18.12
C ILE A 394 20.59 -11.14 17.77
N VAL A 395 20.62 -9.85 17.44
CA VAL A 395 19.43 -9.08 17.05
C VAL A 395 18.82 -9.62 15.76
N ARG A 396 19.66 -9.97 14.77
CA ARG A 396 19.24 -10.57 13.51
C ARG A 396 18.54 -11.91 13.73
N GLU A 397 19.16 -12.81 14.50
CA GLU A 397 18.59 -14.13 14.84
C GLU A 397 17.26 -14.00 15.61
N ALA A 398 17.17 -13.04 16.53
CA ALA A 398 15.95 -12.77 17.27
C ALA A 398 14.86 -12.07 16.42
N SER A 399 15.22 -11.51 15.26
CA SER A 399 14.37 -10.59 14.48
C SER A 399 13.88 -9.39 15.30
N ASP A 400 14.76 -8.84 16.14
CA ASP A 400 14.44 -7.77 17.11
C ASP A 400 15.08 -6.42 16.76
N SER A 401 15.03 -6.03 15.48
CA SER A 401 15.63 -4.77 15.00
C SER A 401 15.04 -3.54 15.69
N HIS A 402 13.78 -3.59 16.12
CA HIS A 402 13.17 -2.51 16.90
C HIS A 402 13.83 -2.36 18.27
N GLY A 403 13.99 -3.45 19.03
CA GLY A 403 14.64 -3.40 20.34
C GLY A 403 16.06 -2.83 20.26
N PHE A 404 16.78 -3.12 19.17
CA PHE A 404 18.10 -2.56 18.89
C PHE A 404 18.06 -1.04 18.67
N PHE A 405 17.26 -0.55 17.71
CA PHE A 405 17.23 0.88 17.40
C PHE A 405 16.58 1.72 18.50
N ASP A 406 15.59 1.17 19.21
CA ASP A 406 14.92 1.87 20.31
C ASP A 406 15.91 2.17 21.44
N ARG A 407 16.72 1.17 21.79
CA ARG A 407 17.78 1.32 22.81
C ARG A 407 18.88 2.31 22.41
N LEU A 408 19.07 2.54 21.11
CA LEU A 408 20.01 3.54 20.58
C LEU A 408 19.38 4.92 20.34
N GLY A 409 18.05 5.06 20.47
CA GLY A 409 17.33 6.31 20.16
C GLY A 409 17.26 6.63 18.66
N ASP A 410 17.28 5.59 17.83
CA ASP A 410 17.39 5.67 16.37
C ASP A 410 16.16 5.12 15.63
N THR A 411 15.08 4.82 16.36
CA THR A 411 13.76 4.53 15.77
C THR A 411 13.15 5.80 15.16
N ILE A 412 12.41 5.62 14.06
CA ILE A 412 11.66 6.69 13.42
C ILE A 412 10.20 6.55 13.82
N ILE A 413 9.70 7.48 14.63
CA ILE A 413 8.32 7.46 15.11
C ILE A 413 7.55 8.60 14.43
N THR A 414 6.61 8.24 13.57
CA THR A 414 5.66 9.19 12.94
C THR A 414 4.26 9.08 13.51
N GLY A 415 3.91 7.92 14.06
CA GLY A 415 2.51 7.50 14.20
C GLY A 415 1.89 7.14 12.84
N PRO A 416 0.64 6.65 12.82
CA PRO A 416 -0.09 6.37 11.58
C PRO A 416 -0.22 7.64 10.74
N THR A 417 0.23 7.60 9.49
CA THR A 417 0.23 8.77 8.59
C THR A 417 -1.07 8.93 7.80
N GLY A 418 -1.92 7.88 7.78
CA GLY A 418 -3.15 7.84 6.98
C GLY A 418 -2.93 7.58 5.48
N ILE A 419 -1.68 7.41 5.04
CA ILE A 419 -1.31 7.11 3.64
C ILE A 419 -0.50 5.82 3.59
N ASN A 420 -0.60 5.04 2.51
CA ASN A 420 0.32 3.93 2.29
C ASN A 420 0.70 3.88 0.81
N VAL A 421 1.92 4.30 0.52
CA VAL A 421 2.55 4.20 -0.79
C VAL A 421 3.89 3.47 -0.68
N ARG A 422 3.94 2.45 0.19
CA ARG A 422 5.10 1.54 0.38
C ARG A 422 6.27 2.24 1.10
N ASP A 423 7.48 1.70 1.00
CA ASP A 423 8.64 2.20 1.74
C ASP A 423 9.49 3.19 0.92
N VAL A 424 10.23 4.04 1.64
CA VAL A 424 11.29 4.88 1.08
C VAL A 424 12.59 4.65 1.86
N ARG A 425 13.67 4.44 1.11
CA ARG A 425 15.04 4.26 1.60
C ARG A 425 15.94 5.33 1.04
N ILE A 426 16.72 5.95 1.90
CA ILE A 426 17.68 6.98 1.56
C ILE A 426 19.02 6.63 2.19
N VAL A 427 20.07 6.55 1.37
CA VAL A 427 21.46 6.43 1.78
C VAL A 427 22.18 7.71 1.40
N LEU A 428 22.63 8.46 2.40
CA LEU A 428 23.36 9.71 2.23
C LEU A 428 24.85 9.47 2.49
N ALA A 429 25.70 9.81 1.53
CA ALA A 429 27.16 9.81 1.66
C ALA A 429 27.72 11.22 1.42
N TRP A 430 28.74 11.65 2.16
CA TRP A 430 29.29 13.01 2.07
C TRP A 430 30.79 13.14 2.39
#